data_AF-A0A9D9DC16-F1
#
_entry.id   AF-A0A9D9DC16-F1
#
_cell.length_a   1.000
_cell.length_b   1.000
_cell.length_c   1.000
_cell.angle_alpha   90.00
_cell.angle_beta   90.00
_cell.angle_gamma   90.00
#
_symmetry.space_group_name_H-M   'P 1'
#
loop_
_entity.id
_entity.type
_entity.pdbx_description
1 polymer ?
#
loop_
_entity_poly.entity_id
_entity_poly.type
_entity_poly.pdbx_seq_one_letter_code
_entity_poly.pdbx_strand_id
1 'polypeptide(L)'
;MTKNNAKLYEDATQGLLKKLDNMGLERTQRLRAKNLTLLFRDGFKQDVVKHAAFFEYVGYDYKHFPYDSYGFCRASSFAFVALMNNKDWKLMYINDVWAYGPHYYVMHLPTKTPFDLTFDQYVYDGVNIPYYMGRPAKIDRDGKNVVIRFLNAVGVDFMTAAKNIDRI
;
A
#
# COMPACT_ATOMS: atom_id res chain seq x y z
N MET A 1 -11.95 -16.48 6.19
CA MET A 1 -12.67 -15.32 5.61
C MET A 1 -14.14 -15.70 5.44
N THR A 2 -15.09 -14.96 6.02
CA THR A 2 -16.53 -15.24 5.79
C THR A 2 -16.91 -14.85 4.36
N LYS A 3 -18.00 -15.41 3.80
CA LYS A 3 -18.49 -15.05 2.45
C LYS A 3 -18.74 -13.54 2.30
N ASN A 4 -19.12 -12.85 3.38
CA ASN A 4 -19.36 -11.41 3.39
C ASN A 4 -18.06 -10.61 3.23
N ASN A 5 -17.00 -11.00 3.94
CA ASN A 5 -15.71 -10.33 3.88
C ASN A 5 -15.05 -10.43 2.50
N ALA A 6 -15.18 -11.59 1.84
CA ALA A 6 -14.64 -11.79 0.49
C ALA A 6 -15.30 -10.85 -0.54
N LYS A 7 -16.62 -10.63 -0.43
CA LYS A 7 -17.35 -9.70 -1.31
C LYS A 7 -16.92 -8.25 -1.07
N LEU A 8 -16.87 -7.81 0.19
CA LEU A 8 -16.46 -6.44 0.51
C LEU A 8 -15.04 -6.14 0.02
N TYR A 9 -14.14 -7.11 0.12
CA TYR A 9 -12.77 -6.99 -0.35
C TYR A 9 -12.68 -6.84 -1.88
N GLU A 10 -13.51 -7.58 -2.62
CA GLU A 10 -13.60 -7.45 -4.07
C GLU A 10 -14.23 -6.11 -4.47
N ASP A 11 -15.32 -5.69 -3.84
CA ASP A 11 -16.00 -4.42 -4.12
C ASP A 11 -15.04 -3.23 -3.87
N ALA A 12 -14.26 -3.27 -2.79
CA ALA A 12 -13.26 -2.25 -2.49
C ALA A 12 -12.10 -2.24 -3.51
N THR A 13 -11.65 -3.42 -3.93
CA THR A 13 -10.67 -3.56 -5.02
C THR A 13 -11.20 -2.91 -6.30
N GLN A 14 -12.43 -3.22 -6.71
CA GLN A 14 -13.04 -2.65 -7.92
C GLN A 14 -13.18 -1.13 -7.81
N GLY A 15 -13.50 -0.61 -6.62
CA GLY A 15 -13.51 0.82 -6.34
C GLY A 15 -12.16 1.50 -6.62
N LEU A 16 -11.06 0.89 -6.18
CA LEU A 16 -9.71 1.39 -6.47
C LEU A 16 -9.34 1.32 -7.95
N LEU A 17 -9.68 0.23 -8.63
CA LEU A 17 -9.41 0.09 -10.07
C LEU A 17 -10.18 1.13 -10.89
N LYS A 18 -11.45 1.38 -10.54
CA LYS A 18 -12.27 2.44 -11.14
C LYS A 18 -11.69 3.83 -10.88
N LYS A 19 -11.15 4.05 -9.68
CA LYS A 19 -10.46 5.30 -9.33
C LYS A 19 -9.26 5.55 -10.26
N LEU A 20 -8.46 4.52 -10.54
CA LEU A 20 -7.36 4.61 -11.51
C LEU A 20 -7.84 4.93 -12.94
N ASP A 21 -9.00 4.41 -13.35
CA ASP A 21 -9.58 4.76 -14.66
C ASP A 21 -9.99 6.23 -14.75
N ASN A 22 -10.49 6.78 -13.66
CA ASN A 22 -10.97 8.16 -13.59
C ASN A 22 -9.85 9.19 -13.39
N MET A 23 -8.62 8.76 -13.08
CA MET A 23 -7.47 9.66 -12.85
C MET A 23 -6.87 10.23 -14.14
N GLY A 24 -7.34 9.83 -15.34
CA GLY A 24 -6.80 10.35 -16.60
C GLY A 24 -5.34 9.96 -16.87
N LEU A 25 -4.85 8.89 -16.23
CA LEU A 25 -3.48 8.41 -16.38
C LEU A 25 -3.19 7.96 -17.81
N GLU A 26 -1.95 8.15 -18.28
CA GLU A 26 -1.46 7.49 -19.49
C GLU A 26 -1.70 5.98 -19.42
N ARG A 27 -1.99 5.36 -20.56
CA ARG A 27 -2.39 3.94 -20.63
C ARG A 27 -1.37 3.02 -19.94
N THR A 28 -0.08 3.23 -20.17
CA THR A 28 1.01 2.41 -19.58
C THR A 28 1.09 2.56 -18.07
N GLN A 29 1.00 3.79 -17.56
CA GLN A 29 0.99 4.08 -16.13
C GLN A 29 -0.24 3.47 -15.46
N ARG A 30 -1.41 3.60 -16.09
CA ARG A 30 -2.67 3.03 -15.60
C ARG A 30 -2.63 1.51 -15.50
N LEU A 31 -2.16 0.85 -16.57
CA LEU A 31 -2.02 -0.61 -16.58
C LEU A 31 -1.04 -1.09 -15.51
N ARG A 32 0.09 -0.40 -15.34
CA ARG A 32 1.06 -0.71 -14.28
C ARG A 32 0.42 -0.55 -12.90
N ALA A 33 -0.22 0.58 -12.61
CA ALA A 33 -0.88 0.83 -11.33
C ALA A 33 -1.95 -0.23 -11.03
N LYS A 34 -2.78 -0.60 -12.03
CA LYS A 34 -3.78 -1.67 -11.89
C LYS A 34 -3.14 -3.02 -11.58
N ASN A 35 -2.09 -3.40 -12.32
CA ASN A 35 -1.41 -4.67 -12.10
C ASN A 35 -0.76 -4.74 -10.72
N LEU A 36 -0.12 -3.66 -10.26
CA LEU A 36 0.44 -3.58 -8.90
C LEU A 36 -0.66 -3.67 -7.84
N THR A 37 -1.80 -3.02 -8.05
CA THR A 37 -2.97 -3.11 -7.15
C THR A 37 -3.43 -4.55 -6.98
N LEU A 38 -3.63 -5.26 -8.10
CA LEU A 38 -4.06 -6.66 -8.10
C LEU A 38 -3.01 -7.59 -7.48
N LEU A 39 -1.74 -7.37 -7.80
CA LEU A 39 -0.63 -8.13 -7.26
C LEU A 39 -0.55 -7.99 -5.73
N PHE A 40 -0.57 -6.76 -5.21
CA PHE A 40 -0.47 -6.52 -3.77
C PHE A 40 -1.69 -7.05 -3.02
N ARG A 41 -2.89 -6.88 -3.60
CA ARG A 41 -4.13 -7.49 -3.11
C ARG A 41 -3.99 -9.01 -2.96
N ASP A 42 -3.51 -9.70 -3.99
CA ASP A 42 -3.42 -11.16 -3.96
C ASP A 42 -2.26 -11.65 -3.09
N GLY A 43 -1.13 -10.94 -3.11
CA GLY A 43 0.00 -11.19 -2.22
C GLY A 43 -0.41 -11.09 -0.76
N PHE A 44 -1.17 -10.07 -0.38
CA PHE A 44 -1.58 -9.82 1.00
C PHE A 44 -2.46 -10.93 1.60
N LYS A 45 -3.10 -11.78 0.77
CA LYS A 45 -3.82 -12.97 1.23
C LYS A 45 -2.89 -14.07 1.78
N GLN A 46 -1.60 -13.99 1.50
CA GLN A 46 -0.61 -14.99 1.91
C GLN A 46 0.01 -14.63 3.26
N ASP A 47 0.05 -15.59 4.19
CA ASP A 47 0.60 -15.35 5.53
C ASP A 47 2.04 -14.85 5.50
N VAL A 48 2.89 -15.38 4.61
CA VAL A 48 4.29 -14.93 4.47
C VAL A 48 4.40 -13.43 4.14
N VAL A 49 3.47 -12.91 3.33
CA VAL A 49 3.43 -11.49 2.97
C VAL A 49 2.95 -10.64 4.14
N LYS A 50 1.95 -11.12 4.89
CA LYS A 50 1.52 -10.48 6.13
C LYS A 50 2.71 -10.38 7.10
N HIS A 51 3.42 -11.46 7.39
CA HIS A 51 4.60 -11.43 8.25
C HIS A 51 5.67 -10.44 7.76
N ALA A 52 5.95 -10.41 6.46
CA ALA A 52 6.93 -9.49 5.88
C ALA A 52 6.55 -8.01 6.04
N ALA A 53 5.25 -7.69 6.03
CA ALA A 53 4.74 -6.33 6.25
C ALA A 53 4.78 -5.90 7.72
N PHE A 54 4.69 -6.84 8.67
CA PHE A 54 4.65 -6.57 10.11
C PHE A 54 6.02 -6.44 10.79
N PHE A 55 7.07 -7.05 10.21
CA PHE A 55 8.34 -7.43 10.87
C PHE A 55 9.08 -6.35 11.70
N GLU A 56 8.81 -5.05 11.53
CA GLU A 56 9.64 -3.98 12.12
C GLU A 56 8.93 -3.12 13.17
N TYR A 57 7.59 -3.13 13.24
CA TYR A 57 6.88 -2.25 14.17
C TYR A 57 6.74 -2.81 15.58
N VAL A 58 6.97 -4.10 15.77
CA VAL A 58 6.64 -4.76 17.02
C VAL A 58 7.32 -6.11 17.04
N GLY A 59 8.12 -6.38 18.07
CA GLY A 59 8.61 -7.73 18.39
C GLY A 59 7.49 -8.68 18.84
N TYR A 60 6.31 -8.61 18.22
CA TYR A 60 5.09 -9.34 18.55
C TYR A 60 4.59 -10.11 17.33
N ASP A 61 3.93 -11.24 17.58
CA ASP A 61 3.23 -12.02 16.56
C ASP A 61 2.02 -11.22 16.03
N TYR A 62 1.95 -11.02 14.71
CA TYR A 62 0.85 -10.34 14.02
C TYR A 62 -0.54 -10.90 14.39
N LYS A 63 -0.61 -12.16 14.83
CA LYS A 63 -1.84 -12.80 15.34
C LYS A 63 -2.44 -12.14 16.59
N HIS A 64 -1.67 -11.31 17.29
CA HIS A 64 -2.14 -10.56 18.46
C HIS A 64 -2.62 -9.15 18.12
N PHE A 65 -2.52 -8.72 16.85
CA PHE A 65 -3.06 -7.44 16.43
C PHE A 65 -4.53 -7.56 16.05
N PRO A 66 -5.35 -6.54 16.35
CA PRO A 66 -6.76 -6.52 15.98
C PRO A 66 -6.98 -6.46 14.46
N TYR A 67 -5.95 -6.14 13.67
CA TYR A 67 -6.03 -5.99 12.23
C TYR A 67 -4.99 -6.84 11.50
N ASP A 68 -5.47 -7.70 10.61
CA ASP A 68 -4.66 -8.55 9.74
C ASP A 68 -3.64 -7.79 8.88
N SER A 69 -3.82 -6.48 8.70
CA SER A 69 -3.13 -5.63 7.72
C SER A 69 -2.31 -4.50 8.29
N TYR A 70 -1.99 -4.57 9.57
CA TYR A 70 -1.04 -3.65 10.18
C TYR A 70 0.31 -3.66 9.42
N GLY A 71 0.93 -2.50 9.25
CA GLY A 71 2.16 -2.34 8.45
C GLY A 71 2.00 -2.47 6.93
N PHE A 72 0.87 -2.98 6.43
CA PHE A 72 0.63 -3.14 4.99
C PHE A 72 0.55 -1.79 4.27
N CYS A 73 0.03 -0.74 4.90
CA CYS A 73 -0.04 0.61 4.31
C CYS A 73 1.35 1.14 3.96
N ARG A 74 2.31 0.92 4.86
CA ARG A 74 3.71 1.27 4.67
C ARG A 74 4.32 0.44 3.55
N ALA A 75 4.25 -0.89 3.65
CA ALA A 75 4.90 -1.79 2.72
C ALA A 75 4.39 -1.62 1.27
N SER A 76 3.06 -1.64 1.09
CA SER A 76 2.44 -1.51 -0.22
C SER A 76 2.67 -0.12 -0.84
N SER A 77 2.57 0.97 -0.07
CA SER A 77 2.80 2.32 -0.58
C SER A 77 4.25 2.54 -0.99
N PHE A 78 5.21 2.06 -0.19
CA PHE A 78 6.63 2.20 -0.51
C PHE A 78 6.98 1.40 -1.76
N ALA A 79 6.54 0.15 -1.83
CA ALA A 79 6.73 -0.72 -2.98
C ALA A 79 6.05 -0.16 -4.25
N PHE A 80 4.86 0.43 -4.11
CA PHE A 80 4.13 1.03 -5.22
C PHE A 80 4.93 2.16 -5.86
N VAL A 81 5.39 3.14 -5.08
CA VAL A 81 6.15 4.28 -5.62
C VAL A 81 7.47 3.82 -6.24
N ALA A 82 8.15 2.86 -5.59
CA ALA A 82 9.38 2.26 -6.10
C ALA A 82 9.20 1.53 -7.46
N LEU A 83 8.11 0.77 -7.63
CA LEU A 83 7.84 0.04 -8.87
C LEU A 83 7.19 0.90 -9.95
N MET A 84 6.41 1.92 -9.58
CA MET A 84 5.90 2.90 -10.53
C MET A 84 7.06 3.69 -11.16
N ASN A 85 8.06 4.07 -10.35
CA ASN A 85 9.23 4.87 -10.78
C ASN A 85 8.83 6.09 -11.59
N ASN A 86 7.84 6.82 -11.07
CA ASN A 86 7.25 7.94 -11.75
C ASN A 86 7.03 9.08 -10.75
N LYS A 87 7.57 10.26 -11.07
CA LYS A 87 7.53 11.46 -10.23
C LYS A 87 6.13 11.98 -9.94
N ASP A 88 5.13 11.58 -10.73
CA ASP A 88 3.74 11.96 -10.54
C ASP A 88 3.11 11.24 -9.34
N TRP A 89 3.74 10.17 -8.84
CA TRP A 89 3.30 9.44 -7.66
C TRP A 89 4.18 9.79 -6.47
N LYS A 90 3.57 10.29 -5.41
CA LYS A 90 4.26 10.72 -4.20
C LYS A 90 3.81 9.91 -3.00
N LEU A 91 4.78 9.45 -2.22
CA LEU A 91 4.52 8.82 -0.94
C LEU A 91 4.04 9.87 0.07
N MET A 92 2.97 9.55 0.77
CA MET A 92 2.36 10.39 1.78
C MET A 92 2.16 9.60 3.07
N TYR A 93 2.11 10.30 4.20
CA TYR A 93 1.74 9.70 5.48
C TYR A 93 0.91 10.66 6.33
N ILE A 94 0.10 10.10 7.21
CA ILE A 94 -0.64 10.82 8.26
C ILE A 94 -0.14 10.29 9.59
N ASN A 95 0.24 11.19 10.50
CA ASN A 95 0.57 10.78 11.85
C ASN A 95 -0.68 10.46 12.65
N ASP A 96 -0.59 9.36 13.40
CA ASP A 96 -1.35 9.13 14.62
C ASP A 96 -2.87 9.27 14.45
N VAL A 97 -3.39 8.60 13.44
CA VAL A 97 -4.81 8.76 13.10
C VAL A 97 -5.71 8.09 14.15
N TRP A 98 -5.25 6.99 14.77
CA TRP A 98 -6.06 6.17 15.69
C TRP A 98 -5.23 5.37 16.72
N ALA A 99 -4.09 5.89 17.21
CA ALA A 99 -3.16 5.18 18.12
C ALA A 99 -2.47 3.93 17.55
N TYR A 100 -2.68 3.61 16.27
CA TYR A 100 -2.06 2.49 15.55
C TYR A 100 -0.79 2.90 14.79
N GLY A 101 -0.26 4.10 15.04
CA GLY A 101 0.91 4.63 14.36
C GLY A 101 0.58 5.37 13.04
N PRO A 102 1.60 5.67 12.22
CA PRO A 102 1.42 6.44 11.00
C PRO A 102 0.72 5.61 9.92
N HIS A 103 -0.19 6.27 9.19
CA HIS A 103 -0.84 5.68 8.01
C HIS A 103 -0.17 6.15 6.72
N TYR A 104 0.21 5.23 5.84
CA TYR A 104 0.88 5.54 4.58
C TYR A 104 -0.03 5.29 3.37
N TYR A 105 0.05 6.19 2.40
CA TYR A 105 -0.69 6.10 1.15
C TYR A 105 0.11 6.78 0.04
N VAL A 106 -0.37 6.73 -1.20
CA VAL A 106 0.26 7.43 -2.33
C VAL A 106 -0.66 8.50 -2.89
N MET A 107 -0.09 9.57 -3.42
CA MET A 107 -0.83 10.69 -4.01
C MET A 107 -0.41 10.85 -5.47
N HIS A 108 -1.36 10.87 -6.37
CA HIS A 108 -1.11 11.29 -7.74
C HIS A 108 -1.06 12.83 -7.79
N LEU A 109 0.13 13.38 -7.98
CA LEU A 109 0.42 14.81 -7.88
C LEU A 109 -0.33 15.67 -8.89
N PRO A 110 -0.47 15.27 -10.18
CA PRO A 110 -1.22 16.05 -11.15
C PRO A 110 -2.70 16.21 -10.78
N THR A 111 -3.36 15.14 -10.33
CA THR A 111 -4.80 15.17 -10.03
C THR A 111 -5.11 15.43 -8.56
N LYS A 112 -4.09 15.52 -7.69
CA LYS A 112 -4.23 15.63 -6.23
C LYS A 112 -5.16 14.56 -5.64
N THR A 113 -5.16 13.37 -6.24
CA THR A 113 -6.04 12.28 -5.83
C THR A 113 -5.26 11.28 -4.97
N PRO A 114 -5.68 11.03 -3.71
CA PRO A 114 -5.06 9.99 -2.89
C PRO A 114 -5.37 8.62 -3.49
N PHE A 115 -4.46 7.69 -3.36
CA PHE A 115 -4.61 6.30 -3.75
C PHE A 115 -4.04 5.45 -2.61
N ASP A 116 -4.88 4.57 -2.09
CA ASP A 116 -4.59 3.85 -0.86
C ASP A 116 -4.83 2.37 -1.10
N LEU A 117 -3.79 1.58 -0.85
CA LEU A 117 -3.73 0.16 -1.14
C LEU A 117 -4.15 -0.68 0.06
N THR A 118 -4.46 -0.08 1.21
CA THR A 118 -5.01 -0.78 2.38
C THR A 118 -6.52 -0.70 2.43
N PHE A 119 -7.16 -0.99 1.30
CA PHE A 119 -8.60 -1.03 1.19
C PHE A 119 -9.25 -2.03 2.15
N ASP A 120 -8.49 -2.96 2.70
CA ASP A 120 -8.93 -3.95 3.66
C ASP A 120 -9.09 -3.41 5.09
N GLN A 121 -8.28 -2.42 5.49
CA GLN A 121 -8.45 -1.72 6.78
C GLN A 121 -9.77 -0.95 6.85
N TYR A 122 -10.26 -0.46 5.70
CA TYR A 122 -11.51 0.34 5.65
C TYR A 122 -12.76 -0.51 5.50
N VAL A 123 -12.62 -1.72 4.99
CA VAL A 123 -13.73 -2.67 4.81
C VAL A 123 -14.31 -3.12 6.16
N TYR A 124 -13.49 -3.20 7.21
CA TYR A 124 -13.92 -3.75 8.51
C TYR A 124 -14.52 -2.72 9.46
N ASP A 125 -13.98 -1.49 9.48
CA ASP A 125 -14.29 -0.55 10.57
C ASP A 125 -15.06 0.71 10.14
N GLY A 126 -15.36 0.87 8.84
CA GLY A 126 -16.07 2.06 8.35
C GLY A 126 -15.32 3.37 8.59
N VAL A 127 -14.00 3.28 8.71
CA VAL A 127 -13.11 4.38 9.09
C VAL A 127 -12.86 5.31 7.91
N ASN A 128 -13.09 6.60 8.10
CA ASN A 128 -12.76 7.63 7.10
C ASN A 128 -11.35 8.18 7.34
N ILE A 129 -10.48 8.06 6.34
CA ILE A 129 -9.09 8.54 6.45
C ILE A 129 -9.03 10.03 6.17
N PRO A 130 -8.39 10.81 7.07
CA PRO A 130 -8.25 12.24 6.86
C PRO A 130 -7.09 12.54 5.89
N TYR A 131 -7.21 12.16 4.62
CA TYR A 131 -6.16 12.38 3.60
C TYR A 131 -5.73 13.85 3.46
N TYR A 132 -6.61 14.79 3.84
CA TYR A 132 -6.30 16.22 3.89
C TYR A 132 -5.20 16.59 4.90
N MET A 133 -4.93 15.73 5.89
CA MET A 133 -3.86 15.91 6.89
C MET A 133 -2.51 15.35 6.44
N GLY A 134 -2.46 14.65 5.31
CA GLY A 134 -1.27 13.92 4.91
C GLY A 134 -0.11 14.80 4.49
N ARG A 135 1.09 14.32 4.79
CA ARG A 135 2.36 15.01 4.53
C ARG A 135 3.26 14.14 3.66
N PRO A 136 4.16 14.74 2.86
CA PRO A 136 5.20 14.00 2.14
C PRO A 136 6.00 13.08 3.05
N ALA A 137 6.16 11.82 2.65
CA ALA A 137 7.11 10.89 3.24
C ALA A 137 8.25 10.60 2.27
N LYS A 138 9.36 10.08 2.80
CA LYS A 138 10.51 9.57 2.04
C LYS A 138 10.70 8.10 2.38
N ILE A 139 11.34 7.36 1.48
CA ILE A 139 11.79 6.00 1.75
C ILE A 139 13.15 6.09 2.43
N ASP A 140 13.14 6.01 3.76
CA ASP A 140 14.35 5.93 4.57
C ASP A 140 14.97 4.53 4.52
N ARG A 141 16.10 4.32 5.21
CA ARG A 141 16.83 3.03 5.22
C ARG A 141 15.91 1.87 5.65
N ASP A 142 15.09 2.11 6.65
CA ASP A 142 14.10 1.17 7.17
C ASP A 142 13.06 0.83 6.11
N GLY A 143 12.53 1.87 5.44
CA GLY A 143 11.69 1.76 4.27
C GLY A 143 12.25 0.88 3.16
N LYS A 144 13.56 0.97 2.87
CA LYS A 144 14.20 0.11 1.87
C LYS A 144 14.11 -1.36 2.26
N ASN A 145 14.36 -1.68 3.54
CA ASN A 145 14.23 -3.04 4.06
C ASN A 145 12.79 -3.54 3.96
N VAL A 146 11.81 -2.69 4.28
CA VAL A 146 10.38 -3.01 4.12
C VAL A 146 10.07 -3.36 2.66
N VAL A 147 10.52 -2.56 1.70
CA VAL A 147 10.29 -2.84 0.27
C VAL A 147 10.93 -4.16 -0.15
N ILE A 148 12.18 -4.42 0.25
CA ILE A 148 12.88 -5.68 -0.06
C ILE A 148 12.09 -6.88 0.46
N ARG A 149 11.77 -6.88 1.76
CA ARG A 149 11.06 -7.99 2.41
C ARG A 149 9.69 -8.22 1.75
N PHE A 150 8.94 -7.15 1.53
CA PHE A 150 7.61 -7.23 0.94
C PHE A 150 7.66 -7.74 -0.51
N LEU A 151 8.53 -7.19 -1.36
CA LEU A 151 8.65 -7.61 -2.76
C LEU A 151 9.10 -9.06 -2.91
N ASN A 152 10.07 -9.49 -2.09
CA ASN A 152 10.49 -10.89 -2.05
C ASN A 152 9.33 -11.80 -1.65
N ALA A 153 8.53 -11.41 -0.65
CA ALA A 153 7.39 -12.21 -0.18
C ALA A 153 6.27 -12.31 -1.23
N VAL A 154 6.04 -11.27 -2.05
CA VAL A 154 5.06 -11.32 -3.15
C VAL A 154 5.62 -11.91 -4.45
N GLY A 155 6.86 -12.40 -4.45
CA GLY A 155 7.49 -13.05 -5.60
C GLY A 155 7.93 -12.09 -6.71
N VAL A 156 8.18 -10.82 -6.39
CA VAL A 156 8.70 -9.82 -7.34
C VAL A 156 10.20 -9.63 -7.15
N ASP A 157 10.95 -9.67 -8.24
CA ASP A 157 12.38 -9.37 -8.23
C ASP A 157 12.65 -7.92 -7.78
N PHE A 158 13.28 -7.81 -6.62
CA PHE A 158 13.66 -6.55 -5.99
C PHE A 158 14.61 -5.70 -6.85
N MET A 159 15.38 -6.29 -7.79
CA MET A 159 16.32 -5.54 -8.64
C MET A 159 15.64 -4.44 -9.46
N THR A 160 14.35 -4.60 -9.76
CA THR A 160 13.55 -3.58 -10.45
C THR A 160 13.22 -2.40 -9.53
N ALA A 161 12.92 -2.65 -8.26
CA ALA A 161 12.62 -1.62 -7.26
C ALA A 161 13.89 -0.92 -6.75
N ALA A 162 14.98 -1.67 -6.52
CA ALA A 162 16.26 -1.19 -6.01
C ALA A 162 16.79 0.03 -6.77
N LYS A 163 16.73 -0.02 -8.11
CA LYS A 163 17.21 1.06 -9.01
C LYS A 163 16.42 2.37 -8.86
N ASN A 164 15.22 2.31 -8.31
CA ASN A 164 14.29 3.44 -8.24
C ASN A 164 14.15 3.98 -6.82
N ILE A 165 14.40 3.16 -5.80
CA ILE A 165 14.33 3.54 -4.39
C ILE A 165 15.30 4.68 -4.06
N ASP A 166 16.48 4.71 -4.66
CA ASP A 166 17.45 5.80 -4.43
C ASP A 166 17.08 7.13 -5.10
N ARG A 167 15.99 7.16 -5.89
CA ARG A 167 15.50 8.34 -6.62
C ARG A 167 14.28 8.99 -5.98
N ILE A 168 13.72 8.39 -4.93
CA ILE A 168 12.43 8.76 -4.30
C ILE A 168 12.65 9.43 -2.94
#